data_AF-A0A1H8ETQ6-F1
#
_entry.id   AF-A0A1H8ETQ6-F1
#
_cell.length_a   1.000
_cell.length_b   1.000
_cell.length_c   1.000
_cell.angle_alpha   90.00
_cell.angle_beta   90.00
_cell.angle_gamma   90.00
#
_symmetry.space_group_name_H-M   'P 1'
#
loop_
_entity.id
_entity.type
_entity.pdbx_description
1 polymer ?
#
loop_
_entity_poly.entity_id
_entity_poly.type
_entity_poly.pdbx_seq_one_letter_code
_entity_poly.pdbx_strand_id
1 'polypeptide(L)'
;MFLEKSLGYTICTIARKTHQNLTHKFSPYNITPEQWVVLNQIHINKNISQKKLADIIQKDPNNVKVLVDKLEQKSLIKRAPNPNDKRAFFYLQQIKVSSLLIL
;
A
#
# COMPACT_ATOMS: atom_id res chain seq x y z
N MET A 1 20.96 -4.26 -31.70
CA MET A 1 19.59 -4.39 -31.15
C MET A 1 19.28 -3.12 -30.37
N PHE A 2 18.31 -2.32 -30.83
CA PHE A 2 18.01 -1.02 -30.19
C PHE A 2 17.30 -1.26 -28.85
N LEU A 3 17.90 -0.81 -27.75
CA LEU A 3 17.41 -1.00 -26.38
C LEU A 3 15.97 -0.48 -26.20
N GLU A 4 15.63 0.60 -26.92
CA GLU A 4 14.32 1.28 -26.89
C GLU A 4 13.16 0.44 -27.45
N LYS A 5 13.44 -0.63 -28.20
CA LYS A 5 12.42 -1.55 -28.73
C LYS A 5 12.34 -2.87 -27.94
N SER A 6 13.14 -3.02 -26.89
CA SER A 6 13.08 -4.22 -26.06
C SER A 6 11.81 -4.24 -25.21
N LEU A 7 11.26 -5.44 -24.98
CA LEU A 7 10.08 -5.61 -24.13
C LEU A 7 10.33 -5.07 -22.71
N GLY A 8 11.52 -5.32 -22.16
CA GLY A 8 11.91 -4.82 -20.84
C GLY A 8 11.90 -3.29 -20.75
N TYR A 9 12.43 -2.60 -21.76
CA TYR A 9 12.39 -1.14 -21.82
C TYR A 9 10.95 -0.60 -21.88
N THR A 10 10.09 -1.23 -22.70
CA THR A 10 8.67 -0.86 -22.81
C THR A 10 7.93 -1.05 -21.49
N ILE A 11 8.12 -2.18 -20.81
CA ILE A 11 7.51 -2.46 -19.50
C ILE A 11 7.94 -1.42 -18.47
N CYS A 12 9.24 -1.15 -18.36
CA CYS A 12 9.76 -0.14 -17.43
C CYS A 12 9.23 1.26 -17.75
N THR A 13 9.10 1.60 -19.03
CA THR A 13 8.57 2.90 -19.46
C THR A 13 7.09 3.06 -19.11
N ILE A 14 6.28 2.02 -19.37
CA ILE A 14 4.86 1.99 -18.99
C ILE A 14 4.73 2.08 -17.47
N ALA A 15 5.47 1.26 -16.71
CA ALA A 15 5.43 1.25 -15.25
C ALA A 15 5.73 2.65 -14.67
N ARG A 16 6.77 3.33 -15.17
CA ARG A 16 7.13 4.69 -14.73
C ARG A 16 6.02 5.70 -15.04
N LYS A 17 5.50 5.70 -16.28
CA LYS A 17 4.42 6.62 -16.68
C LYS A 17 3.13 6.38 -15.88
N THR A 18 2.78 5.13 -15.65
CA THR A 18 1.63 4.74 -14.81
C THR A 18 1.83 5.22 -13.38
N HIS A 19 3.00 4.98 -12.79
CA HIS A 19 3.31 5.43 -11.43
C HIS A 19 3.25 6.96 -11.30
N GLN A 20 3.78 7.71 -12.28
CA GLN A 20 3.66 9.18 -12.31
C GLN A 20 2.20 9.63 -12.36
N ASN A 21 1.40 9.05 -13.25
CA ASN A 21 -0.02 9.38 -13.37
C ASN A 21 -0.78 9.11 -12.06
N LEU A 22 -0.58 7.93 -11.46
CA LEU A 22 -1.17 7.60 -10.17
C LEU A 22 -0.73 8.55 -9.05
N THR A 23 0.54 8.95 -9.04
CA THR A 23 1.05 9.94 -8.08
C THR A 23 0.31 11.27 -8.22
N HIS A 24 0.11 11.76 -9.45
CA HIS A 24 -0.68 12.97 -9.70
C HIS A 24 -2.14 12.81 -9.26
N LYS A 25 -2.78 11.66 -9.57
CA LYS A 25 -4.17 11.37 -9.15
C LYS A 25 -4.34 11.31 -7.64
N PHE A 26 -3.35 10.78 -6.91
CA PHE A 26 -3.42 10.65 -5.46
C PHE A 26 -2.92 11.88 -4.69
N SER A 27 -2.27 12.82 -5.36
CA SER A 27 -1.76 14.07 -4.76
C SER A 27 -2.81 14.86 -3.96
N PRO A 28 -4.07 15.05 -4.44
CA PRO A 28 -5.10 15.77 -3.68
C PRO A 28 -5.46 15.11 -2.34
N TYR A 29 -5.23 13.80 -2.23
CA TYR A 29 -5.49 13.02 -1.02
C TYR A 29 -4.27 12.91 -0.11
N ASN A 30 -3.14 13.52 -0.50
CA ASN A 30 -1.87 13.40 0.18
C ASN A 30 -1.48 11.92 0.42
N ILE A 31 -1.57 11.06 -0.60
CA ILE A 31 -1.26 9.62 -0.53
C ILE A 31 -0.38 9.25 -1.74
N THR A 32 0.58 8.33 -1.55
CA THR A 32 1.36 7.76 -2.67
C THR A 32 0.70 6.50 -3.23
N PRO A 33 1.00 6.07 -4.47
CA PRO A 33 0.48 4.82 -5.02
C PRO A 33 0.74 3.60 -4.10
N GLU A 34 1.92 3.52 -3.48
CA GLU A 34 2.26 2.44 -2.53
C GLU A 34 1.42 2.49 -1.26
N GLN A 35 1.16 3.69 -0.73
CA GLN A 35 0.29 3.88 0.43
C GLN A 35 -1.15 3.49 0.09
N TRP A 36 -1.62 3.80 -1.12
CA TRP A 36 -2.93 3.37 -1.60
C TRP A 36 -3.03 1.84 -1.71
N VAL A 37 -1.99 1.16 -2.22
CA VAL A 37 -1.96 -0.31 -2.26
C VAL A 37 -2.12 -0.91 -0.86
N VAL A 38 -1.41 -0.36 0.13
CA VAL A 38 -1.56 -0.79 1.54
C VAL A 38 -2.98 -0.58 2.05
N LEU A 39 -3.56 0.60 1.83
CA LEU A 39 -4.94 0.89 2.22
C LEU A 39 -5.93 -0.08 1.58
N ASN A 40 -5.80 -0.34 0.28
CA ASN A 40 -6.67 -1.25 -0.46
C ASN A 40 -6.58 -2.68 0.10
N GLN A 41 -5.37 -3.16 0.41
CA GLN A 41 -5.21 -4.50 0.98
C GLN A 41 -5.78 -4.61 2.39
N ILE A 42 -5.70 -3.57 3.22
CA ILE A 42 -6.33 -3.54 4.55
C ILE A 42 -7.86 -3.50 4.42
N HIS A 43 -8.39 -2.85 3.38
CA HIS A 43 -9.83 -2.83 3.11
C HIS A 43 -10.36 -4.22 2.73
N ILE A 44 -9.68 -4.88 1.80
CA ILE A 44 -10.04 -6.23 1.31
C ILE A 44 -9.86 -7.26 2.43
N ASN A 45 -8.74 -7.20 3.16
CA ASN A 45 -8.38 -8.15 4.19
C ASN A 45 -8.58 -7.52 5.58
N LYS A 46 -9.81 -7.59 6.08
CA LYS A 46 -10.13 -7.10 7.43
C LYS A 46 -9.23 -7.79 8.46
N ASN A 47 -8.65 -7.01 9.37
CA ASN A 47 -7.75 -7.49 10.42
C ASN A 47 -6.52 -8.23 9.86
N ILE A 48 -5.88 -7.68 8.83
CA ILE A 48 -4.63 -8.23 8.31
C ILE A 48 -3.43 -7.87 9.20
N SER A 49 -2.50 -8.82 9.37
CA SER A 49 -1.23 -8.58 10.07
C SER A 49 -0.21 -7.90 9.14
N GLN A 50 0.73 -7.13 9.69
CA GLN A 50 1.78 -6.49 8.88
C GLN A 50 2.63 -7.51 8.09
N LYS A 51 2.90 -8.68 8.68
CA LYS A 51 3.61 -9.77 8.00
C LYS A 51 2.83 -10.24 6.77
N LYS A 52 1.55 -10.55 6.94
CA LYS A 52 0.71 -11.02 5.83
C LYS A 52 0.53 -9.95 4.76
N LEU A 53 0.45 -8.68 5.17
CA LEU A 53 0.40 -7.54 4.25
C LEU A 53 1.68 -7.46 3.40
N ALA A 54 2.86 -7.61 4.02
CA ALA A 54 4.15 -7.64 3.33
C ALA A 54 4.21 -8.76 2.28
N ASP A 55 3.77 -9.97 2.65
CA ASP A 55 3.69 -11.11 1.74
C ASP A 55 2.78 -10.82 0.52
N ILE A 56 1.60 -10.24 0.76
CA ILE A 56 0.61 -9.97 -0.30
C ILE A 56 1.11 -8.89 -1.28
N ILE A 57 1.69 -7.80 -0.77
CA ILE A 57 2.16 -6.70 -1.63
C ILE A 57 3.58 -6.94 -2.16
N GLN A 58 4.18 -8.10 -1.86
CA GLN A 58 5.51 -8.52 -2.27
C GLN A 58 6.58 -7.45 -1.95
N LYS A 59 6.54 -6.91 -0.72
CA LYS A 59 7.53 -5.94 -0.23
C LYS A 59 8.17 -6.43 1.06
N ASP A 60 9.39 -5.97 1.28
CA ASP A 60 10.10 -6.21 2.53
C ASP A 60 9.29 -5.69 3.75
N PRO A 61 9.27 -6.42 4.88
CA PRO A 61 8.55 -6.02 6.09
C PRO A 61 8.91 -4.64 6.63
N ASN A 62 10.17 -4.18 6.51
CA ASN A 62 10.56 -2.83 6.96
C ASN A 62 9.93 -1.76 6.07
N ASN A 63 9.87 -1.97 4.76
CA ASN A 63 9.18 -1.05 3.85
C ASN A 63 7.69 -0.98 4.16
N VAL A 64 7.06 -2.13 4.43
CA VAL A 64 5.64 -2.17 4.82
C VAL A 64 5.42 -1.44 6.14
N LYS A 65 6.29 -1.64 7.13
CA LYS A 65 6.24 -0.94 8.41
C LYS A 65 6.25 0.58 8.22
N VAL A 66 7.18 1.11 7.41
CA VAL A 66 7.26 2.55 7.11
C VAL A 66 6.00 3.07 6.43
N LEU A 67 5.42 2.31 5.50
CA LEU A 67 4.16 2.69 4.84
C LEU A 67 3.00 2.73 5.84
N VAL A 68 2.90 1.72 6.72
CA VAL A 68 1.90 1.63 7.77
C VAL A 68 2.06 2.78 8.78
N ASP A 69 3.28 3.07 9.24
CA ASP A 69 3.55 4.17 10.16
C ASP A 69 3.10 5.51 9.58
N LYS A 70 3.42 5.78 8.30
CA LYS A 70 2.97 7.01 7.62
C LYS A 70 1.44 7.09 7.46
N LEU A 71 0.77 5.96 7.22
CA LEU A 71 -0.69 5.92 7.11
C LEU A 71 -1.38 6.09 8.47
N GLU A 72 -0.80 5.56 9.54
CA GLU A 72 -1.27 5.74 10.92
C GLU A 72 -1.09 7.19 11.37
N GLN A 73 0.05 7.81 11.06
CA GLN A 73 0.28 9.26 11.29
C GLN A 73 -0.75 10.14 10.56
N LYS A 74 -1.20 9.72 9.37
CA LYS A 74 -2.28 10.38 8.62
C LYS A 74 -3.68 10.07 9.14
N SER A 75 -3.80 9.27 10.21
CA SER A 75 -5.07 8.81 10.78
C SER A 75 -5.98 8.10 9.77
N LEU A 76 -5.38 7.40 8.80
CA LEU A 76 -6.11 6.61 7.80
C LEU A 76 -6.30 5.16 8.25
N ILE A 77 -5.38 4.66 9.06
CA ILE A 77 -5.43 3.32 9.66
C ILE A 77 -5.13 3.39 11.15
N LYS A 78 -5.53 2.35 11.87
CA LYS A 78 -5.16 2.10 13.27
C LYS A 78 -4.64 0.67 13.43
N ARG A 79 -3.69 0.52 14.36
CA ARG A 79 -3.31 -0.78 14.91
C ARG A 79 -4.31 -1.19 16.00
N ALA A 80 -4.84 -2.40 15.87
CA ALA A 80 -5.74 -3.00 16.86
C ALA A 80 -5.06 -4.23 17.49
N PRO A 81 -5.13 -4.41 18.82
CA PRO A 81 -4.62 -5.62 19.46
C PRO A 81 -5.42 -6.83 18.99
N ASN A 82 -4.75 -7.98 18.86
CA ASN A 82 -5.41 -9.23 18.55
C ASN A 82 -5.93 -9.88 19.84
N PRO A 83 -7.26 -10.04 20.02
CA PRO A 83 -7.80 -10.73 21.20
C PRO A 83 -7.47 -12.23 21.23
N ASN A 84 -7.16 -12.86 20.08
CA ASN A 84 -7.02 -14.31 19.93
C ASN A 84 -5.57 -14.80 19.77
N ASP A 85 -4.60 -13.91 19.57
CA ASP A 85 -3.19 -14.32 19.43
C ASP A 85 -2.25 -13.23 19.96
N LYS A 86 -1.67 -13.46 21.14
CA LYS A 86 -0.69 -12.57 21.79
C LYS A 86 0.65 -12.49 21.03
N ARG A 87 0.90 -13.38 20.05
CA ARG A 87 2.14 -13.39 19.25
C ARG A 87 2.05 -12.48 18.03
N ALA A 88 0.85 -12.20 17.55
CA ALA A 88 0.60 -11.17 16.54
C ALA A 88 0.42 -9.83 17.24
N PHE A 89 1.47 -9.00 17.26
CA PHE A 89 1.48 -7.75 18.03
C PHE A 89 0.28 -6.85 17.71
N PHE A 90 -0.11 -6.66 16.44
CA PHE A 90 -1.27 -5.84 16.05
C PHE A 90 -1.84 -6.22 14.67
N TYR A 91 -3.15 -6.03 14.48
CA TYR A 91 -3.83 -6.02 13.18
C TYR A 91 -4.08 -4.60 12.67
N LEU A 92 -4.21 -4.45 11.35
CA LEU A 92 -4.48 -3.16 10.72
C LEU A 92 -5.97 -3.02 10.38
N GLN A 93 -6.54 -1.87 10.71
CA GLN A 93 -7.92 -1.49 10.36
C GLN A 93 -7.96 -0.08 9.80
N GLN A 94 -8.81 0.18 8.80
CA GLN A 94 -9.07 1.55 8.32
C GLN A 94 -9.94 2.32 9.33
N ILE A 95 -9.63 3.61 9.52
CA ILE A 95 -10.42 4.51 10.38
C ILE A 95 -11.55 5.17 9.58
N LYS A 96 -11.34 5.45 8.29
CA LYS A 96 -12.33 6.00 7.36
C LYS A 96 -12.43 5.09 6.15
N VAL A 97 -13.65 4.81 5.69
CA VAL A 97 -13.89 4.26 4.35
C VAL A 97 -13.53 5.38 3.38
N SER A 98 -12.26 5.40 2.97
CA SER A 98 -11.71 6.47 2.18
C SER A 98 -12.37 6.46 0.80
N SER A 99 -12.94 7.60 0.38
CA SER A 99 -13.48 7.84 -0.98
C SER A 99 -12.48 7.48 -2.11
N LEU A 100 -11.21 7.29 -1.75
CA LEU A 100 -10.11 6.75 -2.53
C LEU A 100 -10.27 5.31 -3.03
N LEU A 101 -11.24 4.54 -2.53
CA LEU A 101 -11.49 3.15 -2.99
C LEU A 101 -12.27 3.09 -4.31
N ILE A 102 -12.74 4.24 -4.83
CA ILE A 102 -13.58 4.35 -6.04
C ILE A 102 -12.77 4.90 -7.25
N LEU A 103 -11.44 5.04 -7.12
CA LEU A 103 -10.52 5.39 -8.21
C LEU A 103 -9.80 4.16 -8.72
#